data_AF-A0AAJ2KD64-F1
#
_entry.id   AF-A0AAJ2KD64-F1
#
_cell.length_a   1.000
_cell.length_b   1.000
_cell.length_c   1.000
_cell.angle_alpha   90.00
_cell.angle_beta   90.00
_cell.angle_gamma   90.00
#
_symmetry.space_group_name_H-M   'P 1'
#
loop_
_entity.id
_entity.type
_entity.pdbx_description
1 polymer ?
#
loop_
_entity_poly.entity_id
_entity_poly.type
_entity_poly.pdbx_seq_one_letter_code
_entity_poly.pdbx_strand_id
1 'polypeptide(L)'
;MSSGFSFDKIVIVQSLGGADTLTGDVLLSYLSSICDVENIDLPIQLINCGSGSDFLSLIESLVAEAYAGTIPLLHVECHGDPNSGLDFSDGSDLSWELIAEVLVKLNIATRFNLMAVFSACFGFYFVEKMGAIERAPCWCLVAPSSKVYEYEIMEAFREFYSNLLVSRSVSLAFKSLLKYKLNHGGWVCTVAEEWFERLVVGYIEQHCSIRAGDVRMKRYFRYAKAKQLRWSKGYIKRIFSKRNRHYFLNKYFNRYFLVGDIPENLVRFNDVRNRIGKRLQALRSTGKYYI
;
A
#
# COMPACT_ATOMS: atom_id res chain seq x y z
N MET A 1 -14.48 5.11 -12.02
CA MET A 1 -13.17 5.48 -12.60
C MET A 1 -12.55 4.18 -13.08
N SER A 2 -12.44 3.98 -14.40
CA SER A 2 -11.59 2.94 -14.94
C SER A 2 -10.15 3.37 -14.71
N SER A 3 -9.65 3.17 -13.49
CA SER A 3 -8.21 3.17 -13.27
C SER A 3 -7.65 2.19 -14.29
N GLY A 4 -6.68 2.60 -15.11
CA GLY A 4 -6.03 1.76 -16.13
C GLY A 4 -5.23 0.60 -15.54
N PHE A 5 -5.80 -0.08 -14.55
CA PHE A 5 -5.31 -1.28 -13.95
C PHE A 5 -5.50 -2.44 -14.91
N SER A 6 -4.44 -3.20 -15.03
CA SER A 6 -4.33 -4.41 -15.82
C SER A 6 -3.32 -5.32 -15.14
N PHE A 7 -3.42 -6.60 -15.41
CA PHE A 7 -2.44 -7.61 -15.02
C PHE A 7 -2.52 -8.72 -16.07
N ASP A 8 -1.41 -9.41 -16.28
CA ASP A 8 -1.30 -10.49 -17.27
C ASP A 8 -1.01 -11.85 -16.64
N LYS A 9 -0.78 -11.87 -15.33
CA LYS A 9 -0.66 -13.11 -14.55
C LYS A 9 -1.01 -12.88 -13.09
N ILE A 10 -1.38 -13.95 -12.40
CA ILE A 10 -1.48 -14.00 -10.94
C ILE A 10 -0.32 -14.83 -10.41
N VAL A 11 0.43 -14.27 -9.45
CA VAL A 11 1.49 -14.97 -8.73
C VAL A 11 1.06 -15.13 -7.29
N ILE A 12 0.74 -16.35 -6.89
CA ILE A 12 0.46 -16.76 -5.51
C ILE A 12 1.77 -17.21 -4.89
N VAL A 13 2.16 -16.54 -3.82
CA VAL A 13 3.34 -16.86 -3.03
C VAL A 13 2.86 -17.48 -1.73
N GLN A 14 3.29 -18.70 -1.44
CA GLN A 14 2.87 -19.42 -0.24
C GLN A 14 4.07 -19.75 0.63
N SER A 15 3.98 -19.41 1.91
CA SER A 15 4.91 -19.81 2.96
C SER A 15 4.13 -20.33 4.17
N LEU A 16 3.33 -21.37 3.94
CA LEU A 16 2.56 -22.09 4.95
C LEU A 16 3.12 -23.51 5.07
N GLY A 17 3.10 -24.10 6.28
CA GLY A 17 3.73 -25.41 6.48
C GLY A 17 3.30 -26.11 7.76
N GLY A 18 3.81 -27.33 7.95
CA GLY A 18 3.50 -28.13 9.14
C GLY A 18 2.02 -28.52 9.23
N ALA A 19 1.29 -27.91 10.18
CA ALA A 19 -0.12 -28.18 10.42
C ALA A 19 -1.07 -27.19 9.73
N ASP A 20 -0.52 -26.19 9.03
CA ASP A 20 -1.32 -25.19 8.31
C ASP A 20 -2.07 -25.81 7.13
N THR A 21 -3.25 -25.28 6.83
CA THR A 21 -3.89 -25.53 5.54
C THR A 21 -3.13 -24.78 4.45
N LEU A 22 -2.75 -25.47 3.37
CA LEU A 22 -2.10 -24.86 2.21
C LEU A 22 -3.13 -24.08 1.36
N THR A 23 -3.54 -22.90 1.85
CA THR A 23 -4.60 -22.07 1.26
C THR A 23 -4.27 -21.58 -0.15
N GLY A 24 -3.00 -21.42 -0.49
CA GLY A 24 -2.54 -21.08 -1.84
C GLY A 24 -2.82 -22.18 -2.86
N ASP A 25 -2.67 -23.45 -2.51
CA ASP A 25 -3.05 -24.59 -3.36
C ASP A 25 -4.56 -24.64 -3.60
N VAL A 26 -5.33 -24.38 -2.53
CA VAL A 26 -6.79 -24.30 -2.60
C VAL A 26 -7.22 -23.14 -3.50
N LEU A 27 -6.57 -21.98 -3.37
CA LEU A 27 -6.84 -20.80 -4.19
C LEU A 27 -6.46 -21.05 -5.65
N LEU A 28 -5.27 -21.59 -5.94
CA LEU A 28 -4.84 -21.95 -7.30
C LEU A 28 -5.86 -22.85 -7.99
N SER A 29 -6.31 -23.90 -7.30
CA SER A 29 -7.29 -24.86 -7.83
C SER A 29 -8.62 -24.17 -8.16
N TYR A 30 -9.07 -23.26 -7.29
CA TYR A 30 -10.28 -22.49 -7.51
C TYR A 30 -10.16 -21.50 -8.68
N LEU A 31 -9.06 -20.75 -8.76
CA LEU A 31 -8.84 -19.77 -9.82
C LEU A 31 -8.70 -20.44 -11.20
N SER A 32 -8.02 -21.59 -11.26
CA SER A 32 -7.89 -22.38 -12.48
C SER A 32 -9.26 -22.83 -12.98
N SER A 33 -10.11 -23.32 -12.08
CA SER A 33 -11.49 -23.71 -12.40
C SER A 33 -12.33 -22.55 -12.94
N ILE A 34 -12.22 -21.34 -12.35
CA ILE A 34 -12.88 -20.15 -12.90
C ILE A 34 -12.36 -19.84 -14.31
N CYS A 35 -11.04 -19.86 -14.51
CA CYS A 35 -10.45 -19.53 -15.80
C CYS A 35 -10.89 -20.52 -16.89
N ASP A 36 -10.97 -21.80 -16.57
CA ASP A 36 -11.46 -22.83 -17.49
C ASP A 36 -12.94 -22.64 -17.84
N VAL A 37 -13.79 -22.40 -16.84
CA VAL A 37 -15.25 -22.23 -17.03
C VAL A 37 -15.57 -20.96 -17.83
N GLU A 38 -14.87 -19.87 -17.54
CA GLU A 38 -15.10 -18.56 -18.14
C GLU A 38 -14.25 -18.33 -19.40
N ASN A 39 -13.46 -19.34 -19.81
CA ASN A 39 -12.54 -19.30 -20.94
C ASN A 39 -11.60 -18.09 -20.90
N ILE A 40 -11.01 -17.84 -19.73
CA ILE A 40 -10.04 -16.77 -19.46
C ILE A 40 -8.64 -17.34 -19.62
N ASP A 41 -7.91 -16.84 -20.63
CA ASP A 41 -6.48 -17.13 -20.79
C ASP A 41 -5.66 -16.21 -19.86
N LEU A 42 -5.41 -16.70 -18.64
CA LEU A 42 -4.65 -15.99 -17.62
C LEU A 42 -3.74 -16.97 -16.87
N PRO A 43 -2.41 -16.86 -17.02
CA PRO A 43 -1.45 -17.63 -16.24
C PRO A 43 -1.60 -17.38 -14.73
N ILE A 44 -1.74 -18.47 -13.96
CA ILE A 44 -1.73 -18.45 -12.48
C ILE A 44 -0.58 -19.33 -12.01
N GLN A 45 0.34 -18.77 -11.23
CA GLN A 45 1.51 -19.45 -10.71
C GLN A 45 1.44 -19.53 -9.20
N LEU A 46 1.66 -20.72 -8.64
CA LEU A 46 1.90 -20.91 -7.21
C LEU A 46 3.39 -21.14 -6.98
N ILE A 47 3.98 -20.34 -6.10
CA ILE A 47 5.39 -20.40 -5.74
C ILE A 47 5.48 -20.60 -4.23
N ASN A 48 6.01 -21.75 -3.82
CA ASN A 48 6.30 -22.00 -2.41
C ASN A 48 7.64 -21.34 -2.05
N CYS A 49 7.60 -20.39 -1.12
CA CYS A 49 8.78 -19.73 -0.56
C CYS A 49 9.05 -20.30 0.83
N GLY A 50 10.20 -20.92 1.02
CA GLY A 50 10.58 -21.50 2.31
C GLY A 50 11.02 -20.43 3.32
N SER A 51 11.65 -19.37 2.83
CA SER A 51 12.32 -18.34 3.63
C SER A 51 12.04 -16.92 3.16
N GLY A 52 12.34 -15.95 4.02
CA GLY A 52 12.37 -14.53 3.63
C GLY A 52 13.38 -14.25 2.51
N SER A 53 14.50 -14.98 2.45
CA SER A 53 15.47 -14.84 1.36
C SER A 53 14.92 -15.32 0.00
N ASP A 54 14.10 -16.37 0.01
CA ASP A 54 13.41 -16.85 -1.20
C ASP A 54 12.39 -15.82 -1.67
N PHE A 55 11.66 -15.21 -0.74
CA PHE A 55 10.71 -14.14 -1.05
C PHE A 55 11.41 -12.94 -1.69
N LEU A 56 12.53 -12.48 -1.14
CA LEU A 56 13.29 -11.37 -1.72
C LEU A 56 13.78 -11.71 -3.13
N SER A 57 14.34 -12.91 -3.32
CA SER A 57 14.81 -13.39 -4.63
C SER A 57 13.67 -13.50 -5.65
N LEU A 58 12.49 -13.94 -5.21
CA LEU A 58 11.29 -13.99 -6.03
C LEU A 58 10.86 -12.59 -6.47
N ILE A 59 10.79 -11.62 -5.54
CA ILE A 59 10.43 -10.24 -5.90
C ILE A 59 11.45 -9.66 -6.90
N GLU A 60 12.74 -9.94 -6.74
CA GLU A 60 13.77 -9.52 -7.71
C GLU A 60 13.55 -10.13 -9.10
N SER A 61 13.17 -11.42 -9.19
CA SER A 61 12.79 -12.04 -10.47
C SER A 61 11.58 -11.36 -11.10
N LEU A 62 10.52 -11.13 -10.30
CA LEU A 62 9.31 -10.46 -10.77
C LEU A 62 9.58 -9.02 -11.23
N VAL A 63 10.53 -8.32 -10.60
CA VAL A 63 10.99 -7.00 -11.04
C VAL A 63 11.62 -7.09 -12.43
N ALA A 64 12.52 -8.06 -12.66
CA ALA A 64 13.16 -8.26 -13.95
C ALA A 64 12.15 -8.59 -15.06
N GLU A 65 11.19 -9.47 -14.76
CA GLU A 65 10.10 -9.80 -15.68
C GLU A 65 9.18 -8.60 -15.94
N ALA A 66 8.91 -7.76 -14.93
CA ALA A 66 8.06 -6.59 -15.09
C ALA A 66 8.72 -5.52 -15.98
N TYR A 67 10.05 -5.36 -15.88
CA TYR A 67 10.79 -4.53 -16.85
C TYR A 67 10.76 -5.09 -18.27
N ALA A 68 10.58 -6.41 -18.43
CA ALA A 68 10.36 -7.05 -19.73
C ALA A 68 8.90 -6.92 -20.24
N GLY A 69 8.01 -6.29 -19.46
CA GLY A 69 6.64 -5.98 -19.86
C GLY A 69 5.55 -6.75 -19.11
N THR A 70 5.90 -7.65 -18.19
CA THR A 70 4.89 -8.37 -17.41
C THR A 70 4.27 -7.51 -16.31
N ILE A 71 3.03 -7.81 -15.92
CA ILE A 71 2.33 -7.09 -14.86
C ILE A 71 1.66 -8.10 -13.92
N PRO A 72 2.38 -8.58 -12.89
CA PRO A 72 1.81 -9.52 -11.93
C PRO A 72 0.80 -8.84 -11.00
N LEU A 73 -0.31 -9.54 -10.75
CA LEU A 73 -1.04 -9.43 -9.49
C LEU A 73 -0.36 -10.35 -8.47
N LEU A 74 0.15 -9.78 -7.38
CA LEU A 74 0.84 -10.52 -6.33
C LEU A 74 -0.15 -10.90 -5.23
N HIS A 75 -0.23 -12.18 -4.90
CA HIS A 75 -0.96 -12.71 -3.76
C HIS A 75 0.01 -13.40 -2.80
N VAL A 76 -0.03 -13.09 -1.51
CA VAL A 76 0.87 -13.67 -0.49
C VAL A 76 0.04 -14.40 0.57
N GLU A 77 0.21 -15.71 0.69
CA GLU A 77 -0.32 -16.60 1.73
C GLU A 77 0.81 -16.90 2.73
N CYS A 78 0.76 -16.29 3.90
CA CYS A 78 1.84 -16.38 4.89
C CYS A 78 1.33 -16.00 6.29
N HIS A 79 2.04 -16.40 7.34
CA HIS A 79 1.81 -15.85 8.67
C HIS A 79 2.30 -14.40 8.75
N GLY A 80 1.76 -13.66 9.71
CA GLY A 80 2.17 -12.28 9.92
C GLY A 80 2.01 -11.81 11.36
N ASP A 81 2.95 -10.99 11.79
CA ASP A 81 3.01 -10.35 13.10
C ASP A 81 3.08 -8.82 12.95
N PRO A 82 2.41 -8.05 13.82
CA PRO A 82 2.42 -6.59 13.72
C PRO A 82 3.80 -5.96 13.96
N ASN A 83 4.74 -6.68 14.58
CA ASN A 83 6.08 -6.21 14.91
C ASN A 83 7.18 -6.83 14.04
N SER A 84 7.21 -8.15 13.82
CA SER A 84 8.25 -8.81 13.00
C SER A 84 7.99 -8.75 11.50
N GLY A 85 6.72 -8.67 11.08
CA GLY A 85 6.37 -8.62 9.66
C GLY A 85 5.78 -9.93 9.15
N LEU A 86 6.27 -10.43 8.01
CA LEU A 86 5.89 -11.76 7.52
C LEU A 86 6.80 -12.82 8.15
N ASP A 87 6.19 -13.88 8.67
CA ASP A 87 6.90 -15.00 9.30
C ASP A 87 6.86 -16.21 8.35
N PHE A 88 8.02 -16.63 7.88
CA PHE A 88 8.17 -17.68 6.88
C PHE A 88 8.29 -19.08 7.50
N SER A 89 8.07 -20.11 6.69
CA SER A 89 7.98 -21.51 7.13
C SER A 89 9.28 -22.07 7.71
N ASP A 90 10.44 -21.52 7.35
CA ASP A 90 11.75 -21.84 7.93
C ASP A 90 12.01 -21.13 9.28
N GLY A 91 11.10 -20.28 9.72
CA GLY A 91 11.20 -19.46 10.93
C GLY A 91 11.93 -18.13 10.74
N SER A 92 12.34 -17.78 9.52
CA SER A 92 12.83 -16.43 9.21
C SER A 92 11.68 -15.42 9.11
N ASP A 93 11.97 -14.15 9.38
CA ASP A 93 11.01 -13.05 9.26
C ASP A 93 11.50 -11.97 8.28
N LEU A 94 10.55 -11.25 7.68
CA LEU A 94 10.83 -10.01 6.96
C LEU A 94 9.96 -8.88 7.51
N SER A 95 10.61 -7.79 7.92
CA SER A 95 9.90 -6.61 8.41
C SER A 95 9.00 -5.98 7.35
N TRP A 96 7.91 -5.38 7.81
CA TRP A 96 6.98 -4.64 6.94
C TRP A 96 7.69 -3.53 6.15
N GLU A 97 8.71 -2.88 6.73
CA GLU A 97 9.52 -1.88 6.05
C GLU A 97 10.32 -2.46 4.88
N LEU A 98 10.93 -3.64 5.05
CA LEU A 98 11.70 -4.29 3.99
C LEU A 98 10.78 -4.81 2.88
N ILE A 99 9.61 -5.36 3.25
CA ILE A 99 8.57 -5.76 2.28
C ILE A 99 8.11 -4.54 1.48
N ALA A 100 7.86 -3.39 2.13
CA ALA A 100 7.47 -2.18 1.43
C ALA A 100 8.57 -1.70 0.46
N GLU A 101 9.84 -1.76 0.88
CA GLU A 101 10.97 -1.38 0.03
C GLU A 101 11.05 -2.23 -1.24
N VAL A 102 10.94 -3.55 -1.13
CA VAL A 102 11.04 -4.45 -2.30
C VAL A 102 9.81 -4.33 -3.18
N LEU A 103 8.62 -4.14 -2.61
CA LEU A 103 7.40 -3.90 -3.38
C LEU A 103 7.42 -2.54 -4.09
N VAL A 104 8.06 -1.51 -3.55
CA VAL A 104 8.28 -0.25 -4.30
C VAL A 104 9.07 -0.51 -5.58
N LYS A 105 10.09 -1.37 -5.55
CA LYS A 105 10.87 -1.73 -6.76
C LYS A 105 9.95 -2.40 -7.80
N LEU A 106 9.13 -3.35 -7.37
CA LEU A 106 8.18 -4.04 -8.25
C LEU A 106 7.09 -3.09 -8.78
N ASN A 107 6.59 -2.18 -7.95
CA ASN A 107 5.60 -1.18 -8.34
C ASN A 107 6.19 -0.18 -9.35
N ILE A 108 7.48 0.16 -9.25
CA ILE A 108 8.17 0.94 -10.29
C ILE A 108 8.23 0.14 -11.60
N ALA A 109 8.68 -1.11 -11.55
CA ALA A 109 8.84 -1.96 -12.73
C ALA A 109 7.52 -2.21 -13.48
N THR A 110 6.43 -2.40 -12.73
CA THR A 110 5.05 -2.52 -13.25
C THR A 110 4.41 -1.18 -13.61
N ARG A 111 5.16 -0.07 -13.62
CA ARG A 111 4.67 1.28 -13.94
C ARG A 111 3.49 1.75 -13.08
N PHE A 112 3.61 1.54 -11.77
CA PHE A 112 2.60 1.88 -10.76
C PHE A 112 1.29 1.13 -10.98
N ASN A 113 1.39 -0.17 -11.25
CA ASN A 113 0.23 -0.99 -11.58
C ASN A 113 0.13 -2.26 -10.73
N LEU A 114 0.96 -2.36 -9.68
CA LEU A 114 0.98 -3.51 -8.80
C LEU A 114 -0.26 -3.53 -7.91
N MET A 115 -1.02 -4.63 -7.98
CA MET A 115 -1.98 -5.02 -6.95
C MET A 115 -1.33 -6.06 -6.05
N ALA A 116 -1.24 -5.76 -4.75
CA ALA A 116 -0.71 -6.65 -3.74
C ALA A 116 -1.85 -7.11 -2.82
N VAL A 117 -2.03 -8.42 -2.73
CA VAL A 117 -2.99 -9.09 -1.86
C VAL A 117 -2.21 -9.84 -0.80
N PHE A 118 -2.47 -9.54 0.48
CA PHE A 118 -1.86 -10.24 1.61
C PHE A 118 -2.95 -11.00 2.37
N SER A 119 -2.91 -12.32 2.23
CA SER A 119 -3.57 -13.29 3.10
C SER A 119 -2.68 -13.57 4.32
N ALA A 120 -2.37 -12.53 5.07
CA ALA A 120 -1.51 -12.60 6.25
C ALA A 120 -2.09 -11.73 7.36
N CYS A 121 -2.03 -12.23 8.60
CA CYS A 121 -2.44 -11.47 9.77
C CYS A 121 -1.74 -10.10 9.77
N PHE A 122 -2.48 -9.06 10.13
CA PHE A 122 -1.91 -7.70 10.25
C PHE A 122 -1.29 -7.15 8.95
N GLY A 123 -1.69 -7.62 7.77
CA GLY A 123 -1.25 -7.05 6.49
C GLY A 123 -1.54 -5.54 6.34
N PHE A 124 -2.38 -4.94 7.19
CA PHE A 124 -2.52 -3.48 7.33
C PHE A 124 -1.39 -2.79 8.11
N TYR A 125 -0.61 -3.47 8.95
CA TYR A 125 0.52 -2.83 9.64
C TYR A 125 1.61 -2.39 8.65
N PHE A 126 1.69 -3.06 7.50
CA PHE A 126 2.33 -2.57 6.27
C PHE A 126 1.98 -1.11 5.95
N VAL A 127 0.74 -0.71 6.19
CA VAL A 127 0.19 0.62 5.91
C VAL A 127 0.48 1.62 7.02
N GLU A 128 0.48 1.22 8.29
CA GLU A 128 0.70 2.16 9.41
C GLU A 128 2.15 2.61 9.53
N LYS A 129 3.11 1.74 9.17
CA LYS A 129 4.56 2.06 9.17
C LYS A 129 4.97 2.94 7.99
N MET A 130 4.15 2.94 6.94
CA MET A 130 4.31 3.72 5.73
C MET A 130 3.89 5.19 5.96
N GLY A 131 4.87 6.05 6.21
CA GLY A 131 4.62 7.48 6.40
C GLY A 131 4.06 8.16 5.14
N ALA A 132 3.29 9.24 5.31
CA ALA A 132 2.72 10.08 4.24
C ALA A 132 3.74 10.69 3.24
N ILE A 133 5.03 10.51 3.52
CA ILE A 133 6.16 11.04 2.76
C ILE A 133 6.80 9.94 1.90
N GLU A 134 6.43 8.68 2.08
CA GLU A 134 7.08 7.57 1.43
C GLU A 134 6.50 7.25 0.04
N ARG A 135 7.27 6.45 -0.72
CA ARG A 135 6.88 5.94 -2.04
C ARG A 135 5.81 4.86 -1.88
N ALA A 136 4.78 4.85 -2.72
CA ALA A 136 3.76 3.81 -2.63
C ALA A 136 4.31 2.44 -3.11
N PRO A 137 4.20 1.37 -2.31
CA PRO A 137 4.71 0.05 -2.61
C PRO A 137 3.81 -0.70 -3.57
N CYS A 138 2.57 -0.27 -3.75
CA CYS A 138 1.64 -0.84 -4.69
C CYS A 138 0.62 0.23 -5.09
N TRP A 139 -0.03 0.04 -6.23
CA TRP A 139 -1.20 0.82 -6.60
C TRP A 139 -2.44 0.39 -5.79
N CYS A 140 -2.58 -0.90 -5.50
CA CYS A 140 -3.73 -1.42 -4.76
C CYS A 140 -3.27 -2.41 -3.69
N LEU A 141 -3.80 -2.26 -2.47
CA LEU A 141 -3.61 -3.19 -1.36
C LEU A 141 -4.94 -3.84 -0.97
N VAL A 142 -4.91 -5.16 -0.82
CA VAL A 142 -5.98 -5.96 -0.24
C VAL A 142 -5.40 -6.79 0.90
N ALA A 143 -5.81 -6.55 2.13
CA ALA A 143 -5.27 -7.26 3.30
C ALA A 143 -6.26 -7.23 4.47
N PRO A 144 -6.21 -8.18 5.42
CA PRO A 144 -6.92 -8.03 6.67
C PRO A 144 -6.20 -7.04 7.60
N SER A 145 -6.97 -6.35 8.44
CA SER A 145 -6.44 -5.35 9.38
C SER A 145 -5.95 -5.93 10.71
N SER A 146 -6.17 -7.22 10.94
CA SER A 146 -5.89 -7.90 12.20
C SER A 146 -5.67 -9.40 11.95
N LYS A 147 -5.67 -10.19 13.03
CA LYS A 147 -5.66 -11.64 12.96
C LYS A 147 -6.84 -12.19 12.15
N VAL A 148 -6.58 -13.21 11.34
CA VAL A 148 -7.54 -13.89 10.49
C VAL A 148 -7.41 -15.40 10.63
N TYR A 149 -8.50 -16.12 10.39
CA TYR A 149 -8.51 -17.58 10.35
C TYR A 149 -8.69 -18.08 8.91
N GLU A 150 -8.11 -19.23 8.58
CA GLU A 150 -8.10 -19.82 7.23
C GLU A 150 -9.49 -19.86 6.59
N TYR A 151 -10.50 -20.30 7.35
CA TYR A 151 -11.87 -20.43 6.86
C TYR A 151 -12.51 -19.08 6.50
N GLU A 152 -12.13 -17.97 7.14
CA GLU A 152 -12.64 -16.63 6.85
C GLU A 152 -12.05 -16.09 5.55
N ILE A 153 -10.76 -16.38 5.33
CA ILE A 153 -10.01 -15.84 4.21
C ILE A 153 -10.34 -16.58 2.91
N MET A 154 -10.45 -17.92 2.98
CA MET A 154 -10.72 -18.74 1.79
C MET A 154 -12.03 -18.34 1.09
N GLU A 155 -13.13 -18.19 1.84
CA GLU A 155 -14.41 -17.83 1.23
C GLU A 155 -14.39 -16.40 0.67
N ALA A 156 -13.80 -15.46 1.44
CA ALA A 156 -13.70 -14.07 1.03
C ALA A 156 -12.87 -13.90 -0.25
N PHE A 157 -11.70 -14.56 -0.35
CA PHE A 157 -10.88 -14.44 -1.55
C PHE A 157 -11.46 -15.15 -2.76
N ARG A 158 -12.20 -16.25 -2.59
CA ARG A 158 -12.95 -16.87 -3.70
C ARG A 158 -13.93 -15.87 -4.33
N GLU A 159 -14.73 -15.21 -3.50
CA GLU A 159 -15.66 -14.19 -3.97
C GLU A 159 -14.96 -12.94 -4.53
N PHE A 160 -13.83 -12.53 -3.95
CA PHE A 160 -13.01 -11.43 -4.47
C PHE A 160 -12.52 -11.74 -5.89
N TYR A 161 -11.87 -12.88 -6.09
CA TYR A 161 -11.28 -13.24 -7.38
C TYR A 161 -12.32 -13.59 -8.44
N SER A 162 -13.41 -14.26 -8.06
CA SER A 162 -14.54 -14.48 -8.99
C SER A 162 -15.04 -13.15 -9.56
N ASN A 163 -15.29 -12.16 -8.70
CA ASN A 163 -15.69 -10.84 -9.16
C ASN A 163 -14.56 -10.13 -9.95
N LEU A 164 -13.31 -10.25 -9.53
CA LEU A 164 -12.19 -9.60 -10.22
C LEU A 164 -11.98 -10.14 -11.64
N LEU A 165 -12.04 -11.46 -11.82
CA LEU A 165 -11.77 -12.13 -13.09
C LEU A 165 -12.96 -12.05 -14.05
N VAL A 166 -14.17 -12.35 -13.56
CA VAL A 166 -15.38 -12.42 -14.39
C VAL A 166 -15.90 -11.04 -14.72
N SER A 167 -16.07 -10.18 -13.71
CA SER A 167 -16.64 -8.84 -13.92
C SER A 167 -15.60 -7.79 -14.31
N ARG A 168 -14.31 -8.12 -14.24
CA ARG A 168 -13.17 -7.20 -14.50
C ARG A 168 -13.27 -5.89 -13.73
N SER A 169 -13.83 -5.95 -12.51
CA SER A 169 -14.15 -4.78 -11.71
C SER A 169 -13.54 -4.88 -10.32
N VAL A 170 -12.47 -4.10 -10.09
CA VAL A 170 -11.85 -3.93 -8.78
C VAL A 170 -12.87 -3.45 -7.75
N SER A 171 -13.79 -2.56 -8.13
CA SER A 171 -14.83 -2.07 -7.23
C SER A 171 -15.84 -3.14 -6.83
N LEU A 172 -16.18 -4.08 -7.72
CA LEU A 172 -17.05 -5.21 -7.36
C LEU A 172 -16.32 -6.23 -6.50
N ALA A 173 -15.06 -6.53 -6.82
CA ALA A 173 -14.20 -7.40 -6.01
C ALA A 173 -14.02 -6.86 -4.59
N PHE A 174 -13.81 -5.55 -4.42
CA PHE A 174 -13.77 -4.92 -3.10
C PHE A 174 -15.09 -5.06 -2.36
N LYS A 175 -16.20 -4.79 -3.05
CA LYS A 175 -17.54 -4.90 -2.44
C LYS A 175 -17.88 -6.34 -2.05
N SER A 176 -17.43 -7.35 -2.79
CA SER A 176 -17.66 -8.75 -2.43
C SER A 176 -16.85 -9.12 -1.20
N LEU A 177 -15.55 -8.78 -1.16
CA LEU A 177 -14.69 -9.04 -0.02
C LEU A 177 -15.20 -8.35 1.26
N LEU A 178 -15.59 -7.08 1.17
CA LEU A 178 -16.05 -6.28 2.33
C LEU A 178 -17.38 -6.77 2.94
N LYS A 179 -18.11 -7.69 2.29
CA LYS A 179 -19.30 -8.34 2.89
C LYS A 179 -18.92 -9.38 3.95
N TYR A 180 -17.73 -9.95 3.84
CA TYR A 180 -17.23 -10.96 4.76
C TYR A 180 -16.72 -10.29 6.03
N LYS A 181 -17.29 -10.69 7.17
CA LYS A 181 -16.86 -10.22 8.48
C LYS A 181 -15.72 -11.09 8.97
N LEU A 182 -14.71 -10.43 9.54
CA LEU A 182 -13.64 -11.10 10.27
C LEU A 182 -13.99 -11.10 11.76
N ASN A 183 -13.58 -12.15 12.46
CA ASN A 183 -13.65 -12.25 13.92
C ASN A 183 -12.86 -11.13 14.59
N HIS A 184 -11.76 -10.69 13.97
CA HIS A 184 -10.94 -9.59 14.44
C HIS A 184 -10.68 -8.58 13.31
N GLY A 185 -10.90 -7.29 13.60
CA GLY A 185 -10.64 -6.22 12.64
C GLY A 185 -11.60 -6.25 11.44
N GLY A 186 -11.08 -5.96 10.25
CA GLY A 186 -11.83 -6.00 9.01
C GLY A 186 -10.91 -6.00 7.79
N TRP A 187 -11.50 -6.04 6.59
CA TRP A 187 -10.74 -5.96 5.35
C TRP A 187 -10.29 -4.53 5.04
N VAL A 188 -9.06 -4.41 4.57
CA VAL A 188 -8.51 -3.21 3.97
C VAL A 188 -8.41 -3.45 2.48
N CYS A 189 -9.29 -2.79 1.73
CA CYS A 189 -9.21 -2.67 0.28
C CYS A 189 -8.99 -1.20 -0.03
N THR A 190 -7.80 -0.84 -0.49
CA THR A 190 -7.50 0.57 -0.78
C THR A 190 -6.61 0.71 -2.00
N VAL A 191 -6.97 1.67 -2.85
CA VAL A 191 -6.12 2.12 -3.94
C VAL A 191 -5.25 3.29 -3.47
N ALA A 192 -4.10 3.48 -4.11
CA ALA A 192 -3.09 4.46 -3.77
C ALA A 192 -3.65 5.89 -3.67
N GLU A 193 -4.65 6.24 -4.50
CA GLU A 193 -5.32 7.54 -4.46
C GLU A 193 -6.07 7.78 -3.14
N GLU A 194 -6.83 6.78 -2.69
CA GLU A 194 -7.57 6.86 -1.42
C GLU A 194 -6.61 6.83 -0.24
N TRP A 195 -5.60 5.98 -0.33
CA TRP A 195 -4.59 5.85 0.71
C TRP A 195 -3.77 7.13 0.87
N PHE A 196 -3.30 7.73 -0.21
CA PHE A 196 -2.59 9.01 -0.19
C PHE A 196 -3.44 10.12 0.45
N GLU A 197 -4.74 10.18 0.12
CA GLU A 197 -5.63 11.17 0.73
C GLU A 197 -5.71 10.98 2.25
N ARG A 198 -5.88 9.74 2.73
CA ARG A 198 -5.90 9.42 4.17
C ARG A 198 -4.58 9.81 4.84
N LEU A 199 -3.44 9.46 4.24
CA LEU A 199 -2.11 9.78 4.76
C LEU A 199 -1.87 11.29 4.88
N VAL A 200 -2.22 12.05 3.84
CA VAL A 200 -2.05 13.51 3.82
C VAL A 200 -2.95 14.19 4.86
N VAL A 201 -4.23 13.83 4.92
CA VAL A 201 -5.18 14.41 5.87
C VAL A 201 -4.77 14.06 7.30
N GLY A 202 -4.46 12.79 7.57
CA GLY A 202 -3.99 12.33 8.87
C GLY A 202 -2.74 13.06 9.34
N TYR A 203 -1.74 13.22 8.45
CA TYR A 203 -0.53 13.99 8.78
C TYR A 203 -0.86 15.43 9.19
N ILE A 204 -1.79 16.08 8.50
CA ILE A 204 -2.13 17.48 8.78
C ILE A 204 -2.86 17.61 10.11
N GLU A 205 -3.82 16.71 10.36
CA GLU A 205 -4.58 16.70 11.59
C GLU A 205 -3.68 16.44 12.80
N GLN A 206 -2.76 15.48 12.68
CA GLN A 206 -1.87 15.06 13.76
C GLN A 206 -0.67 16.00 13.96
N HIS A 207 -0.09 16.56 12.89
CA HIS A 207 1.21 17.25 12.96
C HIS A 207 1.19 18.72 12.52
N CYS A 208 0.10 19.20 11.93
CA CYS A 208 -0.02 20.58 11.44
C CYS A 208 -1.10 21.39 12.15
N SER A 209 -1.84 20.84 13.12
CA SER A 209 -2.70 21.62 14.01
C SER A 209 -1.90 22.71 14.75
N ILE A 210 -2.55 23.79 15.20
CA ILE A 210 -1.87 24.84 15.98
C ILE A 210 -1.09 24.25 17.15
N ARG A 211 -1.72 23.37 17.92
CA ARG A 211 -1.10 22.72 19.09
C ARG A 211 0.14 21.90 18.69
N ALA A 212 0.00 21.02 17.70
CA ALA A 212 1.11 20.15 17.28
C ALA A 212 2.24 20.95 16.59
N GLY A 213 1.86 21.93 15.76
CA GLY A 213 2.80 22.80 15.08
C GLY A 213 3.57 23.70 16.04
N ASP A 214 2.96 24.19 17.12
CA ASP A 214 3.67 24.96 18.16
C ASP A 214 4.75 24.12 18.84
N VAL A 215 4.46 22.84 19.14
CA VAL A 215 5.45 21.91 19.68
C VAL A 215 6.62 21.72 18.69
N ARG A 216 6.33 21.52 17.40
CA ARG A 216 7.36 21.37 16.36
C ARG A 216 8.17 22.66 16.15
N MET A 217 7.52 23.82 16.12
CA MET A 217 8.19 25.11 16.03
C MET A 217 9.12 25.33 17.22
N LYS A 218 8.70 24.99 18.46
CA LYS A 218 9.57 25.01 19.65
C LYS A 218 10.80 24.10 19.50
N ARG A 219 10.67 22.95 18.82
CA ARG A 219 11.84 22.09 18.49
C ARG A 219 12.76 22.76 17.47
N TYR A 220 12.22 23.38 16.43
CA TYR A 220 13.01 24.15 15.46
C TYR A 220 13.75 25.33 16.10
N PHE A 221 13.13 26.05 17.05
CA PHE A 221 13.83 27.09 17.81
C PHE A 221 15.01 26.54 18.60
N ARG A 222 14.81 25.42 19.29
CA ARG A 222 15.88 24.76 20.04
C ARG A 222 17.03 24.33 19.14
N TYR A 223 16.71 23.73 17.98
CA TYR A 223 17.70 23.37 16.97
C TYR A 223 18.47 24.59 16.44
N ALA A 224 17.77 25.65 16.05
CA ALA A 224 18.39 26.87 15.53
C ALA A 224 19.33 27.51 16.56
N LYS A 225 18.91 27.58 17.83
CA LYS A 225 19.74 28.09 18.93
C LYS A 225 20.99 27.22 19.14
N ALA A 226 20.85 25.89 19.13
CA ALA A 226 21.97 24.96 19.26
C ALA A 226 22.99 25.09 18.11
N LYS A 227 22.52 25.42 16.90
CA LYS A 227 23.37 25.69 15.72
C LYS A 227 23.79 27.16 15.59
N GLN A 228 23.54 27.99 16.61
CA GLN A 228 23.85 29.43 16.62
C GLN A 228 23.25 30.23 15.45
N LEU A 229 22.13 29.75 14.88
CA LEU A 229 21.42 30.39 13.80
C LEU A 229 20.56 31.54 14.35
N ARG A 230 20.66 32.74 13.75
CA ARG A 230 19.89 33.94 14.15
C ARG A 230 18.48 33.98 13.54
N TRP A 231 17.68 32.94 13.77
CA TRP A 231 16.32 32.85 13.25
C TRP A 231 15.28 33.42 14.22
N SER A 232 14.55 34.45 13.79
CA SER A 232 13.48 35.06 14.59
C SER A 232 12.24 34.16 14.70
N LYS A 233 11.37 34.42 15.68
CA LYS A 233 10.14 33.66 15.83
C LYS A 233 9.23 33.70 14.61
N GLY A 234 9.06 34.90 14.06
CA GLY A 234 8.29 35.12 12.83
C GLY A 234 8.90 34.42 11.62
N TYR A 235 10.23 34.35 11.53
CA TYR A 235 10.92 33.67 10.42
C TYR A 235 10.67 32.15 10.43
N ILE A 236 10.84 31.48 11.58
CA ILE A 236 10.57 30.03 11.69
C ILE A 236 9.11 29.72 11.39
N LYS A 237 8.17 30.52 11.92
CA LYS A 237 6.74 30.37 11.63
C LYS A 237 6.47 30.49 10.13
N ARG A 238 7.04 31.49 9.47
CA ARG A 238 6.89 31.71 8.02
C ARG A 238 7.46 30.55 7.20
N ILE A 239 8.64 30.02 7.55
CA ILE A 239 9.21 28.83 6.89
C ILE A 239 8.34 27.60 7.10
N PHE A 240 7.90 27.37 8.35
CA PHE A 240 7.07 26.23 8.71
C PHE A 240 5.78 26.23 7.90
N SER A 241 5.06 27.36 7.90
CA SER A 241 3.86 27.54 7.08
C SER A 241 4.16 27.45 5.58
N LYS A 242 5.25 28.03 5.06
CA LYS A 242 5.61 27.95 3.63
C LYS A 242 5.90 26.51 3.18
N ARG A 243 6.60 25.73 4.01
CA ARG A 243 6.89 24.30 3.76
C ARG A 243 5.59 23.50 3.67
N ASN A 244 4.70 23.68 4.63
CA ASN A 244 3.41 23.00 4.66
C ASN A 244 2.44 23.48 3.55
N ARG A 245 2.58 24.73 3.09
CA ARG A 245 1.71 25.38 2.10
C ARG A 245 1.97 25.02 0.64
N HIS A 246 3.23 24.98 0.21
CA HIS A 246 3.58 24.92 -1.22
C HIS A 246 4.38 23.67 -1.60
N TYR A 247 5.31 23.28 -0.73
CA TYR A 247 6.19 22.15 -1.02
C TYR A 247 5.57 20.83 -0.60
N PHE A 248 4.72 20.84 0.43
CA PHE A 248 4.17 19.63 1.02
C PHE A 248 3.41 18.76 0.02
N LEU A 249 2.34 19.29 -0.58
CA LEU A 249 1.49 18.50 -1.48
C LEU A 249 2.26 18.02 -2.71
N ASN A 250 2.98 18.92 -3.40
CA ASN A 250 3.69 18.54 -4.63
C ASN A 250 4.85 17.58 -4.36
N LYS A 251 5.63 17.81 -3.30
CA LYS A 251 6.76 16.93 -2.97
C LYS A 251 6.27 15.53 -2.57
N TYR A 252 5.22 15.45 -1.75
CA TYR A 252 4.73 14.16 -1.27
C TYR A 252 3.94 13.44 -2.35
N PHE A 253 3.15 14.16 -3.14
CA PHE A 253 2.51 13.60 -4.32
C PHE A 253 3.54 13.01 -5.28
N ASN A 254 4.57 13.78 -5.64
CA ASN A 254 5.60 13.31 -6.57
C ASN A 254 6.37 12.10 -6.03
N ARG A 255 6.61 12.05 -4.71
CA ARG A 255 7.31 10.92 -4.08
C ARG A 255 6.40 9.69 -3.95
N TYR A 256 5.19 9.87 -3.45
CA TYR A 256 4.23 8.79 -3.22
C TYR A 256 3.82 8.13 -4.54
N PHE A 257 3.44 8.91 -5.55
CA PHE A 257 3.07 8.41 -6.87
C PHE A 257 4.25 8.20 -7.82
N LEU A 258 5.48 8.17 -7.29
CA LEU A 258 6.67 7.82 -8.07
C LEU A 258 6.86 8.67 -9.33
N VAL A 259 6.47 9.95 -9.32
CA VAL A 259 6.52 10.84 -10.52
C VAL A 259 7.94 11.03 -11.04
N GLY A 260 8.95 10.95 -10.17
CA GLY A 260 10.35 11.01 -10.59
C GLY A 260 10.79 9.77 -11.39
N ASP A 261 10.22 8.61 -11.09
CA ASP A 261 10.53 7.33 -11.72
C ASP A 261 9.56 7.04 -12.89
N ILE A 262 8.32 7.55 -12.82
CA ILE A 262 7.21 7.36 -13.77
C ILE A 262 6.53 8.72 -14.01
N PRO A 263 7.05 9.57 -14.90
CA PRO A 263 6.54 10.93 -15.11
C PRO A 263 5.04 11.02 -15.48
N GLU A 264 4.51 9.99 -16.14
CA GLU A 264 3.11 9.92 -16.56
C GLU A 264 2.14 9.89 -15.37
N ASN A 265 2.60 9.46 -14.19
CA ASN A 265 1.80 9.44 -12.97
C ASN A 265 1.37 10.83 -12.52
N LEU A 266 2.07 11.89 -12.95
CA LEU A 266 1.63 13.26 -12.71
C LEU A 266 0.26 13.55 -13.34
N VAL A 267 0.02 13.01 -14.54
CA VAL A 267 -1.24 13.14 -15.26
C VAL A 267 -2.24 12.11 -14.75
N ARG A 268 -1.82 10.84 -14.62
CA ARG A 268 -2.67 9.72 -14.18
C ARG A 268 -3.39 10.01 -12.85
N PHE A 269 -2.68 10.63 -11.90
CA PHE A 269 -3.20 10.89 -10.55
C PHE A 269 -3.52 12.37 -10.31
N ASN A 270 -3.72 13.17 -11.37
CA ASN A 270 -4.03 14.60 -11.23
C ASN A 270 -5.35 14.86 -10.48
N ASP A 271 -6.34 13.97 -10.63
CA ASP A 271 -7.64 14.12 -9.97
C ASP A 271 -7.54 14.05 -8.44
N VAL A 272 -6.80 13.08 -7.91
CA VAL A 272 -6.55 13.00 -6.46
C VAL A 272 -5.72 14.20 -5.97
N ARG A 273 -4.73 14.65 -6.75
CA ARG A 273 -3.96 15.87 -6.43
C ARG A 273 -4.87 17.10 -6.30
N ASN A 274 -5.79 17.28 -7.24
CA ASN A 274 -6.74 18.39 -7.25
C ASN A 274 -7.73 18.29 -6.07
N ARG A 275 -8.25 17.10 -5.80
CA ARG A 275 -9.17 16.83 -4.68
C ARG A 275 -8.51 17.16 -3.34
N ILE A 276 -7.29 16.68 -3.13
CA ILE A 276 -6.52 17.00 -1.91
C ILE A 276 -6.24 18.49 -1.85
N GLY A 277 -5.82 19.14 -2.95
CA GLY A 277 -5.61 20.59 -3.00
C GLY A 277 -6.81 21.39 -2.49
N LYS A 278 -8.04 21.04 -2.94
CA LYS A 278 -9.29 21.64 -2.45
C LYS A 278 -9.50 21.38 -0.95
N ARG A 279 -9.27 20.15 -0.49
CA ARG A 279 -9.40 19.78 0.93
C ARG A 279 -8.41 20.54 1.82
N LEU A 280 -7.17 20.72 1.38
CA LEU A 280 -6.17 21.52 2.07
C LEU A 280 -6.56 23.00 2.16
N GLN A 281 -7.17 23.55 1.11
CA GLN A 281 -7.68 24.92 1.12
C GLN A 281 -8.82 25.08 2.14
N ALA A 282 -9.73 24.11 2.23
CA ALA A 282 -10.80 24.10 3.22
C ALA A 282 -10.24 23.97 4.65
N LEU A 283 -9.26 23.11 4.90
CA LEU A 283 -8.60 23.02 6.21
C LEU A 283 -7.88 24.32 6.56
N ARG A 284 -7.24 24.99 5.60
CA ARG A 284 -6.61 26.29 5.83
C ARG A 284 -7.61 27.36 6.25
N SER A 285 -8.78 27.45 5.60
CA SER A 285 -9.76 28.50 5.90
C SER A 285 -10.30 28.44 7.33
N THR A 286 -10.21 27.28 7.99
CA THR A 286 -10.55 27.15 9.42
C THR A 286 -9.62 27.92 10.36
N GLY A 287 -8.40 28.27 9.92
CA GLY A 287 -7.38 28.88 10.76
C GLY A 287 -6.79 27.95 11.84
N LYS A 288 -7.22 26.68 11.92
CA LYS A 288 -6.82 25.72 12.97
C LYS A 288 -5.49 25.01 12.68
N TYR A 289 -4.93 25.20 11.49
CA TYR A 289 -3.75 24.47 11.00
C TYR A 289 -2.69 25.41 10.43
N TYR A 290 -1.42 25.06 10.59
CA TYR A 290 -0.26 25.73 10.03
C TYR A 290 0.03 25.29 8.59
N ILE A 291 -0.98 25.34 7.72
CA ILE A 291 -0.89 24.95 6.31
C ILE A 291 -1.23 26.10 5.38
#